data_AF-A0A4V0I902-F1
#
_entry.id   AF-A0A4V0I902-F1
#
_cell.length_a   1.000
_cell.length_b   1.000
_cell.length_c   1.000
_cell.angle_alpha   90.00
_cell.angle_beta   90.00
_cell.angle_gamma   90.00
#
_symmetry.space_group_name_H-M   'P 1'
#
loop_
_entity.id
_entity.type
_entity.pdbx_description
1 polymer ?
#
loop_
_entity_poly.entity_id
_entity_poly.type
_entity_poly.pdbx_seq_one_letter_code
_entity_poly.pdbx_strand_id
1 'polypeptide(L)'
;MELKELARRLPDDIWAEFEPILPAVVWQGNGRPPVGNRECLHALLYVLASGVAWEMLPWCFPSYKTVQRRLRAWLLADAFLTAWRRLAERYERIHGINWDQVLLDGSKKPAKKGARRRGHRRWIAERLAPRCTSGATPGPCRSPSS
;
A
#
# COMPACT_ATOMS: atom_id res chain seq x y z
N MET A 1 9.53 26.69 10.44
CA MET A 1 10.14 25.37 10.15
C MET A 1 10.10 25.17 8.64
N GLU A 2 11.24 25.19 7.95
CA GLU A 2 11.28 24.99 6.49
C GLU A 2 11.08 23.51 6.16
N LEU A 3 10.07 23.18 5.36
CA LEU A 3 9.76 21.80 4.95
C LEU A 3 10.95 21.11 4.24
N LYS A 4 11.81 21.92 3.59
CA LYS A 4 13.01 21.47 2.87
C LYS A 4 14.09 20.92 3.81
N GLU A 5 14.24 21.50 5.00
CA GLU A 5 15.24 21.04 5.97
C GLU A 5 14.86 19.68 6.55
N LEU A 6 13.57 19.43 6.73
CA LEU A 6 13.02 18.15 7.19
C LEU A 6 13.30 17.00 6.21
N ALA A 7 13.36 17.30 4.91
CA ALA A 7 13.73 16.35 3.87
C ALA A 7 15.25 16.07 3.85
N ARG A 8 16.07 17.01 4.33
CA ARG A 8 17.53 16.87 4.37
C ARG A 8 18.01 16.14 5.62
N ARG A 9 17.41 16.42 6.77
CA ARG A 9 17.71 15.80 8.06
C ARG A 9 16.45 15.70 8.89
N LEU A 10 16.24 14.54 9.51
CA LEU A 10 15.24 14.39 10.58
C LEU A 10 15.69 15.20 11.82
N PRO A 11 14.97 16.27 12.19
CA PRO A 11 15.28 17.03 13.40
C PRO A 11 15.11 16.15 14.64
N ASP A 12 16.06 16.25 15.56
CA ASP A 12 16.05 15.43 16.78
C ASP A 12 14.81 15.72 17.65
N ASP A 13 14.30 16.96 17.60
CA ASP A 13 13.06 17.37 18.27
C ASP A 13 11.83 16.59 17.82
N ILE A 14 11.72 16.29 16.52
CA ILE A 14 10.62 15.49 15.98
C ILE A 14 10.83 14.04 16.37
N TRP A 15 12.05 13.55 16.21
CA TRP A 15 12.36 12.17 16.58
C TRP A 15 12.01 11.89 18.05
N ALA A 16 12.31 12.82 18.96
CA ALA A 16 11.99 12.70 20.38
C ALA A 16 10.48 12.53 20.67
N GLU A 17 9.60 13.10 19.84
CA GLU A 17 8.14 12.90 19.98
C GLU A 17 7.69 11.52 19.47
N PHE A 18 8.35 11.01 18.42
CA PHE A 18 7.98 9.75 17.78
C PHE A 18 8.55 8.53 18.50
N GLU A 19 9.82 8.60 18.93
CA GLU A 19 10.55 7.51 19.55
C GLU A 19 9.78 6.77 20.66
N PRO A 20 9.16 7.44 21.65
CA PRO A 20 8.46 6.76 22.74
C PRO A 20 7.14 6.08 22.33
N ILE A 21 6.58 6.44 21.17
CA ILE A 21 5.26 5.98 20.70
C ILE A 21 5.42 4.85 19.68
N LEU A 22 6.48 4.91 18.88
CA LEU A 22 6.70 3.93 17.83
C LEU A 22 7.06 2.55 18.43
N PRO A 23 6.45 1.47 17.93
CA PRO A 23 6.74 0.12 18.42
C PRO A 23 8.20 -0.24 18.17
N ALA A 24 8.86 -0.79 19.19
CA ALA A 24 10.25 -1.18 19.10
C ALA A 24 10.50 -2.21 17.97
N VAL A 25 11.62 -2.05 17.28
CA VAL A 25 12.05 -3.00 16.26
C VAL A 25 12.83 -4.12 16.95
N VAL A 26 12.18 -5.25 17.19
CA VAL A 26 12.84 -6.41 17.80
C VAL A 26 13.50 -7.25 16.71
N TRP A 27 14.82 -7.44 16.82
CA TRP A 27 15.55 -8.39 15.98
C TRP A 27 15.65 -9.73 16.71
N GLN A 28 15.10 -10.78 16.10
CA GLN A 28 15.06 -12.14 16.66
C GLN A 28 16.33 -12.96 16.35
N GLY A 29 17.44 -12.31 15.99
CA GLY A 29 18.72 -12.96 15.67
C GLY A 29 18.79 -13.69 14.32
N ASN A 30 17.65 -13.91 13.65
CA ASN A 30 17.61 -14.62 12.37
C ASN A 30 17.56 -13.66 11.17
N GLY A 31 18.43 -13.90 10.18
CA GLY A 31 18.45 -13.18 8.90
C GLY A 31 19.01 -11.75 8.98
N ARG A 32 18.69 -10.94 7.97
CA ARG A 32 19.17 -9.54 7.87
C ARG A 32 18.57 -8.70 9.01
N PRO A 33 19.38 -7.93 9.75
CA PRO A 33 18.89 -7.01 10.78
C PRO A 33 17.83 -6.05 10.19
N PRO A 34 16.72 -5.83 10.92
CA PRO A 34 15.69 -4.91 10.47
C PRO A 34 16.18 -3.46 10.52
N VAL A 35 15.72 -2.66 9.55
CA VAL A 35 15.97 -1.21 9.50
C VAL A 35 15.34 -0.52 10.71
N GLY A 36 16.03 0.46 11.28
CA GLY A 36 15.61 1.20 12.45
C GLY A 36 14.39 2.10 12.20
N ASN A 37 13.63 2.38 13.25
CA ASN A 37 12.45 3.25 13.16
C ASN A 37 12.81 4.67 12.71
N ARG A 38 13.96 5.19 13.17
CA ARG A 38 14.45 6.53 12.82
C ARG A 38 14.68 6.71 11.32
N GLU A 39 15.32 5.73 10.69
CA GLU A 39 15.61 5.72 9.26
C GLU A 39 14.33 5.62 8.43
N CYS A 40 13.40 4.75 8.85
CA CYS A 40 12.09 4.63 8.22
C CYS A 40 11.28 5.91 8.35
N LEU A 41 11.30 6.58 9.51
CA LEU A 41 10.59 7.84 9.72
C LEU A 41 11.18 8.95 8.85
N HIS A 42 12.51 9.05 8.79
CA HIS A 42 13.18 10.04 7.94
C HIS A 42 12.80 9.86 6.46
N ALA A 43 12.84 8.62 5.95
CA ALA A 43 12.43 8.32 4.58
C ALA A 43 10.96 8.65 4.30
N LEU A 44 10.07 8.36 5.27
CA LEU A 44 8.65 8.69 5.17
C LEU A 44 8.44 10.21 5.09
N LEU A 45 9.07 10.96 5.99
CA LEU A 45 9.00 12.41 6.01
C LEU A 45 9.56 13.04 4.72
N TYR A 46 10.63 12.49 4.17
CA TYR A 46 11.16 12.90 2.87
C TYR A 46 10.10 12.76 1.77
N VAL A 47 9.42 11.62 1.69
CA VAL A 47 8.35 11.39 0.69
C VAL A 47 7.18 12.34 0.89
N LEU A 48 6.77 12.59 2.13
CA LEU A 48 5.67 13.50 2.45
C LEU A 48 6.02 14.96 2.12
N ALA A 49 7.24 15.39 2.40
CA ALA A 49 7.68 16.76 2.15
C ALA A 49 7.96 17.04 0.66
N SER A 50 8.51 16.06 -0.07
CA SER A 50 8.88 16.20 -1.48
C SER A 50 7.75 15.82 -2.45
N GLY A 51 6.76 15.05 -2.00
CA GLY A 51 5.65 14.58 -2.83
C GLY A 51 6.05 13.61 -3.94
N VAL A 52 7.27 13.05 -3.89
CA VAL A 52 7.77 12.12 -4.91
C VAL A 52 7.06 10.77 -4.82
N ALA A 53 6.98 10.07 -5.96
CA ALA A 53 6.53 8.68 -5.96
C ALA A 53 7.46 7.80 -5.11
N TRP A 54 6.90 6.80 -4.43
CA TRP A 54 7.65 5.85 -3.60
C TRP A 54 8.81 5.16 -4.32
N GLU A 55 8.66 4.91 -5.63
CA GLU A 55 9.68 4.27 -6.46
C GLU A 55 10.89 5.17 -6.73
N MET A 56 10.71 6.49 -6.59
CA MET A 56 11.75 7.50 -6.78
C MET A 56 12.47 7.85 -5.47
N LEU A 57 12.27 7.06 -4.41
CA LEU A 57 12.96 7.26 -3.15
C LEU A 57 14.49 7.08 -3.35
N PRO A 58 15.32 8.06 -2.96
CA PRO A 58 16.77 7.98 -3.13
C PRO A 58 17.38 6.75 -2.45
N TRP A 59 18.48 6.23 -3.02
CA TRP A 59 19.12 5.01 -2.55
C TRP A 59 19.81 5.12 -1.18
N CYS A 60 20.01 6.34 -0.66
CA CYS A 60 20.51 6.56 0.70
C CYS A 60 19.50 6.16 1.77
N PHE A 61 18.22 6.03 1.42
CA PHE A 61 17.16 5.59 2.32
C PHE A 61 16.94 4.08 2.26
N PRO A 62 16.34 3.49 3.30
CA PRO A 62 15.87 2.11 3.22
C PRO A 62 14.89 1.93 2.07
N SER A 63 14.82 0.70 1.53
CA SER A 63 13.89 0.37 0.45
C SER A 63 12.47 0.85 0.74
N TYR A 64 11.83 1.48 -0.26
CA TYR A 64 10.47 2.01 -0.12
C TYR A 64 9.47 0.94 0.38
N LYS A 65 9.66 -0.33 0.01
CA LYS A 65 8.81 -1.45 0.48
C LYS A 65 8.94 -1.65 1.99
N THR A 66 10.14 -1.49 2.54
CA THR A 66 10.40 -1.57 3.99
C THR A 66 9.71 -0.43 4.71
N VAL A 67 9.83 0.80 4.19
CA VAL A 67 9.18 1.99 4.75
C VAL A 67 7.66 1.85 4.72
N GLN A 68 7.07 1.42 3.61
CA GLN A 68 5.63 1.21 3.49
C GLN A 68 5.13 0.12 4.45
N ARG A 69 5.84 -1.01 4.59
CA ARG A 69 5.49 -2.05 5.55
C ARG A 69 5.53 -1.51 6.98
N ARG A 70 6.55 -0.71 7.30
CA ARG A 70 6.72 -0.09 8.61
C ARG A 70 5.60 0.91 8.89
N LEU A 71 5.29 1.79 7.95
CA LEU A 71 4.18 2.73 8.05
C LEU A 71 2.86 2.00 8.27
N ARG A 72 2.57 0.93 7.52
CA ARG A 72 1.36 0.12 7.74
C ARG A 72 1.30 -0.44 9.15
N ALA A 73 2.40 -0.97 9.68
CA ALA A 73 2.44 -1.47 11.05
C ALA A 73 2.18 -0.36 12.07
N TRP A 74 2.75 0.84 11.88
CA TRP A 74 2.51 1.98 12.75
C TRP A 74 1.09 2.52 12.68
N LEU A 75 0.46 2.50 11.50
CA LEU A 75 -0.94 2.91 11.32
C LEU A 75 -1.89 1.90 11.95
N LEU A 76 -1.62 0.59 11.83
CA LEU A 76 -2.41 -0.45 12.50
C LEU A 76 -2.36 -0.34 14.03
N ALA A 77 -1.22 0.12 14.57
CA ALA A 77 -1.04 0.35 16.00
C ALA A 77 -1.49 1.75 16.46
N ASP A 78 -2.03 2.58 15.57
CA ASP A 78 -2.34 4.01 15.78
C ASP A 78 -1.15 4.88 16.28
N ALA A 79 0.06 4.31 16.31
CA ALA A 79 1.27 4.91 16.83
C ALA A 79 1.69 6.13 16.01
N PHE A 80 1.64 6.02 14.68
CA PHE A 80 2.00 7.12 13.79
C PHE A 80 1.04 8.30 13.94
N LEU A 81 -0.26 8.03 13.96
CA LEU A 81 -1.30 9.08 14.09
C LEU A 81 -1.22 9.75 15.45
N THR A 82 -0.99 9.00 16.52
CA THR A 82 -0.79 9.54 17.87
C THR A 82 0.44 10.45 17.93
N ALA A 83 1.58 10.00 17.40
CA ALA A 83 2.80 10.81 17.36
C ALA A 83 2.62 12.07 16.50
N TRP A 84 1.94 11.96 15.36
CA TRP A 84 1.65 13.09 14.48
C TRP A 84 0.76 14.14 15.15
N ARG A 85 -0.27 13.71 15.89
CA ARG A 85 -1.13 14.62 16.66
C ARG A 85 -0.36 15.36 17.74
N ARG A 86 0.47 14.67 18.52
CA ARG A 86 1.31 15.31 19.55
C ARG A 86 2.28 16.32 18.94
N LEU A 87 2.88 16.00 17.80
CA LEU A 87 3.74 16.93 17.09
C LEU A 87 2.94 18.17 16.64
N ALA A 88 1.72 17.99 16.11
CA ALA A 88 0.85 19.09 15.73
C ALA A 88 0.49 19.97 16.93
N GLU A 89 0.05 19.40 18.05
CA GLU A 89 -0.26 20.12 19.30
C GLU A 89 0.95 20.92 19.81
N ARG A 90 2.16 20.31 19.77
CA ARG A 90 3.40 21.02 20.10
C ARG A 90 3.66 22.19 19.16
N TYR A 91 3.43 22.01 17.86
CA TYR A 91 3.60 23.06 16.86
C TYR A 91 2.61 24.21 17.06
N GLU A 92 1.33 23.91 17.31
CA GLU A 92 0.28 24.89 17.62
C GLU A 92 0.68 25.76 18.82
N ARG A 93 1.20 25.15 19.89
CA ARG A 93 1.63 25.88 21.09
C ARG A 93 2.82 26.80 20.86
N ILE A 94 3.76 26.41 20.00
CA ILE A 94 5.00 27.18 19.75
C ILE A 94 4.75 28.32 18.75
N HIS A 95 4.02 28.05 17.67
CA HIS A 95 3.91 28.99 16.56
C HIS A 95 2.56 29.69 16.49
N GLY A 96 1.52 29.16 17.15
CA GLY A 96 0.14 29.59 16.94
C GLY A 96 -0.33 29.24 15.53
N ILE A 97 -1.50 28.64 15.38
CA ILE A 97 -2.11 28.55 14.04
C ILE A 97 -2.55 29.96 13.67
N ASN A 98 -1.91 30.55 12.65
CA ASN A 98 -2.46 31.75 12.03
C ASN A 98 -3.69 31.36 11.22
N TRP A 99 -4.86 31.45 11.84
CA TRP A 99 -6.16 31.09 11.26
C TRP A 99 -6.50 31.92 10.02
N ASP A 100 -5.84 33.06 9.79
CA ASP A 100 -6.04 33.89 8.60
C ASP A 100 -5.43 33.27 7.32
N GLN A 101 -4.55 32.26 7.44
CA GLN A 101 -3.84 31.64 6.32
C GLN A 101 -4.21 30.16 6.08
N VAL A 102 -5.21 29.62 6.79
CA VAL A 102 -5.61 28.22 6.63
C VAL A 102 -6.50 28.05 5.39
N LEU A 103 -5.87 27.79 4.24
CA LEU A 103 -6.56 27.28 3.06
C LEU A 103 -6.85 25.78 3.26
N LEU A 104 -8.11 25.44 3.50
CA LEU A 104 -8.58 24.06 3.66
C LEU A 104 -8.52 23.32 2.31
N ASP A 105 -7.36 22.78 1.91
CA ASP A 105 -7.26 21.95 0.70
C ASP A 105 -7.84 20.56 0.95
N GLY A 106 -9.16 20.46 0.77
CA GLY A 106 -9.93 19.24 0.82
C GLY A 106 -10.65 18.96 -0.50
N SER A 107 -10.01 19.14 -1.66
CA SER A 107 -10.67 18.81 -2.94
C SER A 107 -10.69 17.30 -3.19
N LYS A 108 -11.67 16.60 -2.60
CA LYS A 108 -12.07 15.27 -3.09
C LYS A 108 -12.77 15.43 -4.43
N LYS A 109 -12.02 15.37 -5.54
CA LYS A 109 -12.64 15.21 -6.87
C LYS A 109 -13.14 13.77 -6.97
N PRO A 110 -14.47 13.53 -7.05
CA PRO A 110 -14.96 12.20 -7.38
C PRO A 110 -14.38 11.81 -8.73
N ALA A 111 -13.76 10.63 -8.82
CA ALA A 111 -13.37 10.07 -10.10
C ALA A 111 -14.62 10.02 -10.98
N LYS A 112 -14.55 10.59 -12.19
CA LYS A 112 -15.62 10.43 -13.18
C LYS A 112 -15.83 8.93 -13.36
N LYS A 113 -16.95 8.44 -12.85
CA LYS A 113 -17.40 7.06 -12.98
C LYS A 113 -17.58 6.80 -14.48
N GLY A 114 -16.52 6.40 -15.16
CA GLY A 114 -16.58 5.84 -16.50
C GLY A 114 -17.44 4.58 -16.40
N ALA A 115 -18.68 4.68 -16.88
CA ALA A 115 -19.62 3.58 -16.85
C ALA A 115 -18.98 2.33 -17.47
N ARG A 116 -19.08 1.18 -16.78
CA ARG A 116 -18.90 -0.11 -17.43
C ARG A 116 -20.06 -0.31 -18.42
N ARG A 117 -19.88 0.12 -19.67
CA ARG A 117 -20.55 -0.59 -20.77
C ARG A 117 -19.73 -1.83 -21.07
N ARG A 118 -19.97 -2.89 -20.30
CA ARG A 118 -19.74 -4.24 -20.82
C ARG A 118 -20.78 -4.41 -21.92
N GLY A 119 -20.35 -4.31 -23.18
CA GLY A 119 -21.17 -4.77 -24.29
C GLY A 119 -21.58 -6.21 -24.00
N HIS A 120 -22.88 -6.47 -24.03
CA HIS A 120 -23.43 -7.81 -23.94
C HIS A 120 -22.80 -8.63 -25.08
N ARG A 121 -21.90 -9.58 -24.78
CA ARG A 121 -21.52 -10.58 -25.78
C ARG A 121 -22.77 -11.41 -26.04
N ARG A 122 -23.29 -11.37 -27.27
CA ARG A 122 -24.29 -12.35 -27.71
C ARG A 122 -23.65 -13.73 -27.51
N TRP A 123 -24.28 -14.56 -26.68
CA TRP A 123 -24.08 -15.99 -26.76
C TRP A 123 -24.46 -16.39 -28.18
N ILE A 124 -23.49 -16.84 -28.96
CA ILE A 124 -23.79 -17.61 -30.17
C ILE A 124 -24.26 -18.96 -29.65
N ALA A 125 -25.58 -19.12 -29.60
CA ALA A 125 -26.18 -20.43 -29.53
C ALA A 125 -25.86 -21.18 -30.83
N GLU A 126 -25.55 -22.46 -30.65
CA GLU A 126 -25.91 -23.54 -31.55
C GLU A 126 -25.12 -23.66 -32.87
N ARG A 127 -24.08 -24.50 -32.82
CA ARG A 127 -23.77 -25.38 -33.95
C ARG A 127 -24.24 -26.78 -33.58
N LEU A 128 -25.35 -27.18 -34.19
CA LEU A 128 -25.83 -28.55 -34.26
C LEU A 128 -24.69 -29.45 -34.75
N ALA A 129 -24.16 -30.31 -33.87
CA ALA A 129 -23.44 -31.49 -34.32
C ALA A 129 -24.49 -32.54 -34.74
N PRO A 130 -24.33 -33.22 -35.89
CA PRO A 130 -25.31 -34.20 -36.32
C PRO A 130 -25.35 -35.37 -35.34
N ARG A 131 -26.57 -35.71 -34.96
CA ARG A 131 -26.95 -36.94 -34.27
C ARG A 131 -26.73 -38.11 -35.25
N CYS A 132 -25.74 -38.96 -35.00
CA CYS A 132 -25.65 -40.27 -35.65
C CYS A 132 -26.28 -41.31 -34.72
N THR A 133 -27.53 -41.65 -34.98
CA THR A 133 -28.19 -42.84 -34.42
C THR A 133 -28.26 -43.95 -35.47
N SER A 134 -27.84 -45.14 -35.01
CA SER A 134 -28.28 -46.49 -35.38
C SER A 134 -27.96 -47.08 -36.75
N GLY A 135 -27.36 -48.28 -36.70
CA GLY A 135 -27.49 -49.35 -37.68
C GLY A 135 -27.01 -50.66 -37.04
N ALA A 136 -27.92 -51.60 -36.81
CA ALA A 136 -27.75 -52.79 -35.97
C ALA A 136 -27.32 -54.06 -36.74
N THR A 137 -26.52 -54.90 -36.05
CA THR A 137 -26.45 -56.41 -36.05
C THR A 137 -26.14 -57.19 -37.35
N PRO A 138 -25.76 -58.50 -37.32
CA PRO A 138 -25.60 -59.48 -36.21
C PRO A 138 -24.24 -60.24 -36.17
N GLY A 139 -24.05 -61.13 -35.17
CA GLY A 139 -22.88 -62.02 -34.97
C GLY A 139 -22.68 -63.12 -36.04
N PRO A 140 -21.84 -64.18 -35.84
CA PRO A 140 -21.84 -65.00 -34.62
C PRO A 140 -20.51 -65.70 -34.18
N CYS A 141 -20.58 -66.34 -32.99
CA CYS A 141 -20.01 -67.65 -32.57
C CYS A 141 -18.51 -67.93 -32.27
N ARG A 142 -18.30 -68.43 -31.02
CA ARG A 142 -17.49 -69.60 -30.56
C ARG A 142 -15.94 -69.54 -30.61
N SER A 143 -15.20 -69.40 -29.49
CA SER A 143 -14.78 -70.37 -28.41
C SER A 143 -13.48 -71.16 -28.76
N PRO A 144 -12.75 -71.83 -27.82
CA PRO A 144 -12.23 -71.48 -26.48
C PRO A 144 -10.71 -71.88 -26.30
N SER A 145 -10.22 -71.87 -25.05
CA SER A 145 -9.09 -72.64 -24.47
C SER A 145 -7.62 -72.31 -24.81
N SER A 146 -6.85 -71.90 -23.78
CA SER A 146 -5.80 -72.71 -23.11
C SER A 146 -5.50 -72.13 -21.74
#